data_AF-A0A6A5U4X1-F1
#
_entry.id   AF-A0A6A5U4X1-F1
#
_cell.length_a   1.000
_cell.length_b   1.000
_cell.length_c   1.000
_cell.angle_alpha   90.00
_cell.angle_beta   90.00
_cell.angle_gamma   90.00
#
_symmetry.space_group_name_H-M   'P 1'
#
loop_
_entity.id
_entity.type
_entity.pdbx_description
1 polymer ?
#
loop_
_entity_poly.entity_id
_entity_poly.type
_entity_poly.pdbx_seq_one_letter_code
_entity_poly.pdbx_strand_id
1 'polypeptide(L)'
;MSIEDEKILDGYEGVDGAARETGLEERPTEQGEGRHNKLYLEVEIEEWKSRTWQEKLGSMRKRVKVLVYPDEYRPERGTIRQNYIGRMNRAIREAVALGLSEEWVERVVRPWVPEGIEAPEGYVGEKDKQLIENTTR
;
A
#
# COMPACT_ATOMS: atom_id res chain seq x y z
N MET A 1 8.29 10.96 -7.71
CA MET A 1 6.89 10.83 -8.16
C MET A 1 6.51 12.15 -8.80
N SER A 2 5.87 12.11 -9.97
CA SER A 2 5.42 13.34 -10.62
C SER A 2 4.07 13.80 -10.03
N ILE A 3 3.70 15.06 -10.27
CA ILE A 3 2.38 15.59 -9.90
C ILE A 3 1.27 14.84 -10.65
N GLU A 4 1.55 14.35 -11.86
CA GLU A 4 0.59 13.60 -12.66
C GLU A 4 0.33 12.21 -12.06
N ASP A 5 1.38 11.51 -11.62
CA ASP A 5 1.25 10.24 -10.90
C ASP A 5 0.41 10.42 -9.63
N GLU A 6 0.68 11.49 -8.89
CA GLU A 6 -0.02 11.81 -7.64
C GLU A 6 -1.51 12.05 -7.87
N LYS A 7 -1.89 12.80 -8.92
CA LYS A 7 -3.30 13.02 -9.27
C LYS A 7 -4.03 11.73 -9.65
N ILE A 8 -3.33 10.81 -10.30
CA ILE A 8 -3.90 9.50 -10.64
C ILE A 8 -4.19 8.71 -9.36
N LEU A 9 -3.25 8.72 -8.40
CA LEU A 9 -3.43 8.08 -7.10
C LEU A 9 -4.57 8.73 -6.30
N ASP A 10 -4.63 10.07 -6.26
CA ASP A 10 -5.72 10.79 -5.59
C ASP A 10 -7.11 10.37 -6.12
N GLY A 11 -7.21 10.14 -7.44
CA GLY A 11 -8.43 9.64 -8.08
C GLY A 11 -8.79 8.19 -7.70
N TYR A 12 -7.80 7.29 -7.62
CA TYR A 12 -8.03 5.90 -7.18
C TYR A 12 -8.44 5.82 -5.71
N GLU A 13 -7.80 6.62 -4.86
CA GLU A 13 -8.03 6.61 -3.42
C GLU A 13 -9.26 7.43 -3.00
N GLY A 14 -9.79 8.25 -3.91
CA GLY A 14 -11.02 9.01 -3.70
C GLY A 14 -10.84 10.12 -2.67
N VAL A 15 -9.71 10.84 -2.77
CA VAL A 15 -9.44 12.01 -1.93
C VAL A 15 -10.46 13.11 -2.22
N ASP A 16 -10.94 13.76 -1.16
CA ASP A 16 -11.82 14.92 -1.30
C ASP A 16 -11.01 16.15 -1.71
N GLY A 17 -11.11 16.54 -2.97
CA GLY A 17 -10.43 17.72 -3.51
C GLY A 17 -10.98 19.05 -2.96
N ALA A 18 -12.10 19.05 -2.23
CA ALA A 18 -12.66 20.21 -1.57
C ALA A 18 -12.35 20.26 -0.07
N ALA A 19 -11.63 19.26 0.47
CA ALA A 19 -11.26 19.23 1.87
C ALA A 19 -10.40 20.44 2.24
N ARG A 20 -10.64 20.99 3.44
CA ARG A 20 -10.04 22.24 3.88
C ARG A 20 -8.54 22.06 4.12
N GLU A 21 -7.73 22.90 3.46
CA GLU A 21 -6.29 22.90 3.68
C GLU A 21 -5.95 23.26 5.14
N THR A 22 -5.21 22.39 5.82
CA THR A 22 -4.85 22.55 7.23
C THR A 22 -3.47 23.17 7.45
N GLY A 23 -2.72 23.43 6.36
CA GLY A 23 -1.42 24.12 6.41
C GLY A 23 -0.29 23.34 7.09
N LEU A 24 -0.46 22.04 7.36
CA LEU A 24 0.59 21.21 7.93
C LEU A 24 1.44 20.62 6.81
N GLU A 25 2.77 20.75 6.90
CA GLU A 25 3.70 20.19 5.91
C GLU A 25 3.58 18.65 5.76
N GLU A 26 2.99 17.98 6.76
CA GLU A 26 2.72 16.54 6.82
C GLU A 26 1.26 16.17 6.51
N ARG A 27 0.31 17.11 6.66
CA ARG A 27 -1.14 16.90 6.47
C ARG A 27 -1.75 18.06 5.66
N PRO A 28 -1.93 17.88 4.33
CA PRO A 28 -2.55 18.90 3.51
C PRO A 28 -3.99 19.20 3.94
N THR A 29 -4.80 18.20 4.30
CA THR A 29 -6.23 18.36 4.64
C THR A 29 -6.69 17.43 5.76
N GLU A 30 -7.84 17.69 6.40
CA GLU A 30 -8.58 16.64 7.15
C GLU A 30 -9.34 15.72 6.19
N GLN A 31 -9.59 14.47 6.56
CA GLN A 31 -10.44 13.62 5.72
C GLN A 31 -11.82 14.27 5.61
N GLY A 32 -12.19 14.74 4.42
CA GLY A 32 -13.50 15.35 4.13
C GLY A 32 -14.56 14.30 3.82
N GLU A 33 -15.32 14.47 2.74
CA GLU A 33 -16.29 13.46 2.28
C GLU A 33 -15.62 12.33 1.46
N GLY A 34 -14.29 12.36 1.35
CA GLY A 34 -13.46 11.42 0.61
C GLY A 34 -13.32 10.07 1.31
N ARG A 35 -12.86 9.07 0.55
CA ARG A 35 -12.67 7.70 1.07
C ARG A 35 -11.41 7.54 1.90
N HIS A 36 -10.36 8.24 1.53
CA HIS A 36 -9.09 8.27 2.24
C HIS A 36 -8.61 9.72 2.30
N ASN A 37 -7.87 10.05 3.34
CA ASN A 37 -7.14 11.30 3.39
C ASN A 37 -5.79 11.18 2.67
N LYS A 38 -5.10 12.30 2.50
CA LYS A 38 -3.78 12.37 1.90
C LYS A 38 -2.77 12.87 2.92
N LEU A 39 -1.75 12.09 3.25
CA LEU A 39 -0.71 12.47 4.21
C LEU A 39 0.69 12.26 3.64
N TYR A 40 1.63 13.10 4.06
CA TYR A 40 3.05 12.87 3.83
C TYR A 40 3.76 12.53 5.13
N LEU A 41 4.38 11.36 5.19
CA LEU A 41 5.08 10.87 6.37
C LEU A 41 6.59 10.79 6.12
N GLU A 42 7.40 11.12 7.12
CA GLU A 42 8.82 10.79 7.11
C GLU A 42 9.01 9.34 7.58
N VAL A 43 9.64 8.53 6.74
CA VAL A 43 9.92 7.11 7.04
C VAL A 43 11.40 6.82 6.88
N GLU A 44 11.93 5.89 7.67
CA GLU A 44 13.28 5.39 7.50
C GLU A 44 13.28 4.17 6.59
N ILE A 45 14.10 4.20 5.53
CA ILE A 45 14.28 3.04 4.66
C ILE A 45 15.30 2.09 5.28
N GLU A 46 14.86 0.91 5.72
CA GLU A 46 15.79 -0.11 6.26
C GLU A 46 16.73 -0.65 5.16
N GLU A 47 16.17 -1.05 4.03
CA GLU A 47 16.92 -1.66 2.94
C GLU A 47 16.22 -1.45 1.58
N TRP A 48 17.00 -1.15 0.55
CA TRP A 48 16.55 -1.18 -0.83
C TRP A 48 16.84 -2.55 -1.44
N LYS A 49 15.82 -3.26 -1.92
CA LYS A 49 16.02 -4.57 -2.59
C LYS A 49 16.42 -4.49 -4.06
N SER A 50 16.42 -3.29 -4.64
CA SER A 50 16.82 -3.04 -6.03
C SER A 50 18.09 -2.21 -6.10
N ARG A 51 19.10 -2.71 -6.81
CA ARG A 51 20.36 -2.00 -7.05
C ARG A 51 20.15 -0.66 -7.77
N THR A 52 19.23 -0.62 -8.74
CA THR A 52 18.86 0.62 -9.44
C THR A 52 18.34 1.68 -8.48
N TRP A 53 17.53 1.29 -7.50
CA TRP A 53 16.98 2.22 -6.51
C TRP A 53 18.00 2.60 -5.44
N GLN A 54 18.90 1.69 -5.05
CA GLN A 54 20.06 2.01 -4.21
C GLN A 54 20.91 3.11 -4.86
N GLU A 55 21.25 2.96 -6.14
CA GLU A 55 22.06 3.92 -6.89
C GLU A 55 21.37 5.27 -7.06
N LYS A 56 20.04 5.28 -7.29
CA LYS A 56 19.25 6.52 -7.48
C LYS A 56 18.96 7.28 -6.20
N LEU A 57 18.65 6.59 -5.10
CA LEU A 57 18.08 7.21 -3.89
C LEU A 57 19.05 7.27 -2.70
N GLY A 58 20.20 6.60 -2.81
CA GLY A 58 21.30 6.65 -1.85
C GLY A 58 21.32 5.49 -0.86
N SER A 59 22.04 5.68 0.26
CA SER A 59 22.34 4.62 1.22
C SER A 59 21.11 4.14 2.01
N MET A 60 21.25 2.93 2.58
CA MET A 60 20.35 2.37 3.60
C MET A 60 20.19 3.32 4.80
N ARG A 61 19.09 3.20 5.53
CA ARG A 61 18.70 4.01 6.72
C ARG A 61 18.51 5.50 6.45
N LYS A 62 18.13 5.85 5.22
CA LYS A 62 17.80 7.22 4.86
C LYS A 62 16.35 7.52 5.24
N ARG A 63 16.13 8.66 5.89
CA ARG A 63 14.79 9.20 6.08
C ARG A 63 14.30 9.85 4.79
N VAL A 64 13.12 9.44 4.34
CA VAL A 64 12.48 9.92 3.11
C VAL A 64 11.03 10.29 3.39
N LYS A 65 10.55 11.31 2.70
CA LYS A 65 9.14 11.70 2.74
C LYS A 65 8.35 10.83 1.75
N VAL A 66 7.35 10.09 2.25
CA VAL A 66 6.45 9.24 1.47
C VAL A 66 5.03 9.77 1.52
N LEU A 67 4.27 9.49 0.45
CA LEU A 67 2.85 9.79 0.36
C LEU A 67 2.04 8.56 0.78
N VAL A 68 1.06 8.72 1.65
CA VAL A 68 0.16 7.65 2.11
C VAL A 68 -1.29 8.13 2.12
N TYR A 69 -2.20 7.17 1.99
CA TYR A 69 -3.65 7.41 1.93
C TYR A 69 -4.39 6.62 3.02
N PRO A 70 -4.40 7.10 4.27
CA PRO A 70 -5.10 6.42 5.34
C PRO A 70 -6.60 6.70 5.30
N ASP A 71 -7.37 5.77 5.85
CA ASP A 71 -8.76 6.00 6.21
C ASP A 71 -8.86 6.33 7.70
N GLU A 72 -9.05 7.61 8.00
CA GLU A 72 -9.17 8.17 9.34
C GLU A 72 -10.54 7.90 9.97
N TYR A 73 -11.56 7.54 9.19
CA TYR A 73 -12.91 7.27 9.70
C TYR A 73 -13.10 5.84 10.19
N ARG A 74 -12.27 4.90 9.72
CA ARG A 74 -12.35 3.48 10.10
C ARG A 74 -11.00 2.98 10.63
N PRO A 75 -10.55 3.47 11.81
CA PRO A 75 -9.27 3.07 12.39
C PRO A 75 -9.28 1.66 12.99
N GLU A 76 -10.46 1.06 13.16
CA GLU A 76 -10.63 -0.27 13.74
C GLU A 76 -10.35 -1.38 12.73
N ARG A 77 -10.10 -2.59 13.25
CA ARG A 77 -9.87 -3.76 12.39
C ARG A 77 -11.12 -4.08 11.56
N GLY A 78 -11.01 -3.99 10.24
CA GLY A 78 -12.08 -4.32 9.29
C GLY A 78 -11.95 -5.71 8.67
N THR A 79 -12.99 -6.10 7.90
CA THR A 79 -12.92 -7.29 7.03
C THR A 79 -12.35 -6.90 5.66
N ILE A 80 -11.31 -7.62 5.22
CA ILE A 80 -10.69 -7.41 3.91
C ILE A 80 -11.44 -8.23 2.85
N ARG A 81 -11.69 -7.64 1.68
CA ARG A 81 -12.31 -8.35 0.56
C ARG A 81 -11.38 -9.42 0.01
N GLN A 82 -11.93 -10.58 -0.34
CA GLN A 82 -11.14 -11.71 -0.88
C GLN A 82 -10.31 -11.33 -2.11
N ASN A 83 -10.85 -10.52 -3.02
CA ASN A 83 -10.11 -10.10 -4.21
C ASN A 83 -8.90 -9.22 -3.89
N TYR A 84 -8.96 -8.46 -2.79
CA TYR A 84 -7.83 -7.70 -2.28
C TYR A 84 -6.83 -8.62 -1.58
N ILE A 85 -7.30 -9.57 -0.75
CA ILE A 85 -6.44 -10.60 -0.15
C ILE A 85 -5.64 -11.33 -1.22
N GLY A 86 -6.29 -11.78 -2.30
CA GLY A 86 -5.62 -12.46 -3.41
C GLY A 86 -4.51 -11.63 -4.07
N ARG A 87 -4.77 -10.33 -4.28
CA ARG A 87 -3.76 -9.41 -4.85
C ARG A 87 -2.60 -9.16 -3.90
N MET A 88 -2.88 -9.00 -2.60
CA MET A 88 -1.85 -8.83 -1.59
C MET A 88 -0.98 -10.07 -1.45
N ASN A 89 -1.57 -11.27 -1.45
CA ASN A 89 -0.80 -12.52 -1.41
C ASN A 89 0.11 -12.70 -2.63
N ARG A 90 -0.37 -12.36 -3.83
CA ARG A 90 0.48 -12.35 -5.03
C ARG A 90 1.65 -11.37 -4.88
N ALA A 91 1.38 -10.15 -4.43
CA ALA A 91 2.40 -9.12 -4.21
C ALA A 91 3.42 -9.52 -3.13
N ILE A 92 2.98 -10.16 -2.04
CA ILE A 92 3.85 -10.69 -0.99
C ILE A 92 4.79 -11.75 -1.57
N ARG A 93 4.27 -12.73 -2.31
CA ARG A 93 5.05 -13.78 -2.97
C ARG A 93 6.11 -13.19 -3.90
N GLU A 94 5.72 -12.23 -4.75
CA GLU A 94 6.63 -11.52 -5.64
C GLU A 94 7.71 -10.74 -4.87
N ALA A 95 7.33 -10.04 -3.79
CA ALA A 95 8.27 -9.27 -2.97
C ALA A 95 9.27 -10.17 -2.23
N VAL A 96 8.83 -11.31 -1.70
CA VAL A 96 9.70 -12.32 -1.09
C VAL A 96 10.69 -12.88 -2.12
N ALA A 97 10.23 -13.19 -3.34
CA ALA A 97 11.11 -13.61 -4.43
C ALA A 97 12.16 -12.54 -4.81
N LEU A 98 11.87 -11.26 -4.56
CA LEU A 98 12.81 -10.14 -4.69
C LEU A 98 13.68 -9.90 -3.45
N GLY A 99 13.56 -10.74 -2.42
CA GLY A 99 14.40 -10.74 -1.21
C GLY A 99 13.80 -10.01 0.00
N LEU A 100 12.50 -9.72 0.02
CA LEU A 100 11.81 -9.27 1.24
C LEU A 100 11.84 -10.38 2.30
N SER A 101 12.06 -10.03 3.56
CA SER A 101 12.13 -11.00 4.66
C SER A 101 10.78 -11.66 4.91
N GLU A 102 10.72 -12.99 4.80
CA GLU A 102 9.54 -13.78 5.17
C GLU A 102 9.18 -13.59 6.65
N GLU A 103 10.16 -13.55 7.56
CA GLU A 103 9.92 -13.32 8.99
C GLU A 103 9.23 -11.96 9.23
N TRP A 104 9.64 -10.94 8.48
CA TRP A 104 9.00 -9.62 8.57
C TRP A 104 7.56 -9.67 8.05
N VAL A 105 7.31 -10.37 6.94
CA VAL A 105 5.96 -10.56 6.40
C VAL A 105 5.07 -11.26 7.42
N GLU A 106 5.54 -12.35 8.01
CA GLU A 106 4.80 -13.11 9.04
C GLU A 106 4.49 -12.26 10.26
N ARG A 107 5.44 -11.43 10.73
CA ARG A 107 5.23 -10.58 11.90
C ARG A 107 4.34 -9.37 11.64
N VAL A 108 4.48 -8.73 10.47
CA VAL A 108 3.91 -7.40 10.21
C VAL A 108 2.68 -7.45 9.32
N VAL A 109 2.67 -8.29 8.30
CA VAL A 109 1.63 -8.31 7.25
C VAL A 109 0.56 -9.38 7.52
N ARG A 110 0.96 -10.59 7.91
CA ARG A 110 0.04 -11.71 8.17
C ARG A 110 -1.00 -11.50 9.26
N PRO A 111 -0.80 -10.66 10.29
CA PRO A 111 -1.87 -10.30 11.22
C PRO A 111 -3.09 -9.65 10.55
N TRP A 112 -2.92 -9.15 9.31
CA TRP A 112 -3.93 -8.41 8.56
C TRP A 112 -4.35 -9.09 7.27
N VAL A 113 -3.43 -9.76 6.56
CA VAL A 113 -3.68 -10.39 5.26
C VAL A 113 -3.60 -11.92 5.37
N PRO A 114 -4.76 -12.61 5.44
CA PRO A 114 -4.82 -14.07 5.49
C PRO A 114 -4.28 -14.72 4.22
N GLU A 115 -3.74 -15.93 4.37
CA GLU A 115 -3.31 -16.78 3.26
C GLU A 115 -4.47 -17.57 2.63
N GLY A 116 -4.17 -18.37 1.60
CA GLY A 116 -5.09 -19.34 0.99
C GLY A 116 -5.85 -18.84 -0.23
N ILE A 117 -5.78 -17.53 -0.53
CA ILE A 117 -6.40 -16.93 -1.72
C ILE A 117 -5.31 -16.20 -2.50
N GLU A 118 -5.21 -16.44 -3.80
CA GLU A 118 -4.26 -15.73 -4.66
C GLU A 118 -4.94 -15.20 -5.92
N ALA A 119 -4.56 -13.98 -6.31
CA ALA A 119 -4.99 -13.39 -7.56
C ALA A 119 -4.20 -13.98 -8.74
N PRO A 120 -4.83 -14.24 -9.90
CA PRO A 120 -4.10 -14.65 -11.09
C PRO A 120 -3.16 -13.54 -11.57
N GLU A 121 -2.16 -13.91 -12.37
CA GLU A 121 -1.24 -12.95 -13.00
C GLU A 121 -2.00 -11.89 -13.81
N GLY A 122 -1.55 -10.64 -13.71
CA GLY A 122 -2.17 -9.50 -14.41
C GLY A 122 -3.54 -9.07 -13.87
N TYR A 123 -4.08 -9.69 -12.81
CA TYR A 123 -5.34 -9.27 -12.21
C TYR A 123 -5.21 -7.95 -11.45
N VAL A 124 -6.11 -7.00 -11.76
CA VAL A 124 -6.13 -5.64 -11.21
C VAL A 124 -7.36 -5.32 -10.35
N GLY A 125 -8.26 -6.29 -10.11
CA GLY A 125 -9.35 -6.14 -9.12
C GLY A 125 -10.73 -5.78 -9.66
N GLU A 126 -11.14 -6.33 -10.82
CA GLU A 126 -12.55 -6.33 -11.24
C GLU A 126 -13.43 -7.01 -10.18
N LYS A 127 -14.67 -6.56 -9.96
CA LYS A 127 -15.49 -7.06 -8.82
C LYS A 127 -15.81 -8.56 -8.90
N ASP A 128 -15.72 -9.19 -10.08
CA ASP A 128 -16.37 -10.48 -10.37
C ASP A 128 -15.46 -11.56 -11.00
N LYS A 129 -14.12 -11.46 -10.89
CA LYS A 129 -13.21 -12.50 -11.43
C LYS A 129 -12.85 -13.55 -10.38
N GLN A 130 -12.88 -14.81 -10.80
CA GLN A 130 -12.53 -15.96 -9.96
C GLN A 130 -11.10 -15.85 -9.43
N LEU A 131 -10.99 -15.94 -8.11
CA LEU A 131 -9.71 -16.02 -7.40
C LEU A 131 -9.25 -17.47 -7.37
N ILE A 132 -7.94 -17.69 -7.31
CA ILE A 132 -7.38 -19.02 -7.18
C ILE A 132 -7.36 -19.35 -5.68
N GLU A 133 -8.17 -20.31 -5.26
CA GLU A 133 -8.09 -20.88 -3.92
C GLU A 133 -6.98 -21.92 -3.89
N ASN A 134 -5.87 -21.60 -3.21
CA ASN A 134 -4.79 -22.55 -3.00
C ASN A 134 -5.08 -23.33 -1.72
N THR A 135 -5.63 -24.54 -1.86
CA THR A 135 -5.77 -25.48 -0.74
C THR A 135 -4.41 -26.07 -0.42
N THR A 136 -3.72 -25.56 0.59
CA THR A 136 -2.55 -26.23 1.16
C THR A 136 -3.04 -27.40 2.01
N ARG A 137 -2.68 -28.63 1.63
CA ARG A 137 -2.76 -29.84 2.46
C ARG A 137 -1.53 -29.98 3.34
#